data_AF-I0BBC3-F1
#
_entry.id   AF-I0BBC3-F1
#
_cell.length_a   1.000
_cell.length_b   1.000
_cell.length_c   1.000
_cell.angle_alpha   90.00
_cell.angle_beta   90.00
_cell.angle_gamma   90.00
#
_symmetry.space_group_name_H-M   'P 1'
#
loop_
_entity.id
_entity.type
_entity.pdbx_description
1 polymer ?
#
loop_
_entity_poly.entity_id
_entity_poly.type
_entity_poly.pdbx_seq_one_letter_code
_entity_poly.pdbx_strand_id
1 'polypeptide(L)'
;MVNKMSSFIKKRALPVILALLVLYVYGGNFGKVVILIDQNMSSRPTHEIDENTEIGQTFYAEEDNICGFSFKLATFMRANTGEVKVAIRQVGSDVDIYSANFKADSVKDNEYYDLRFPPIKHSKGKNYYIYIMSLNSPTGKAITTYMNENNVYEKGTLMINGQESTGDLMFRVIYNKTILAKIAQELVTN
;
A
#
# COMPACT_ATOMS: atom_id res chain seq x y z
N MET A 1 -35.11 24.70 40.22
CA MET A 1 -35.52 24.52 38.82
C MET A 1 -34.35 24.23 37.85
N VAL A 2 -33.11 24.66 38.17
CA VAL A 2 -31.90 24.52 37.31
C VAL A 2 -31.46 23.07 37.05
N ASN A 3 -31.68 22.14 37.99
CA ASN A 3 -31.16 20.76 37.89
C ASN A 3 -31.87 19.87 36.85
N LYS A 4 -33.15 20.16 36.52
CA LYS A 4 -33.92 19.36 35.54
C LYS A 4 -33.52 19.68 34.09
N MET A 5 -33.16 20.94 33.82
CA MET A 5 -32.75 21.42 32.50
C MET A 5 -31.40 20.80 32.06
N SER A 6 -30.44 20.73 32.99
CA SER A 6 -29.12 20.09 32.78
C SER A 6 -29.21 18.59 32.45
N SER A 7 -30.08 17.86 33.15
CA SER A 7 -30.35 16.44 32.89
C SER A 7 -30.99 16.21 31.52
N PHE A 8 -31.88 17.11 31.10
CA PHE A 8 -32.59 17.03 29.82
C PHE A 8 -31.66 17.28 28.62
N ILE A 9 -30.74 18.24 28.75
CA ILE A 9 -29.72 18.53 27.74
C ILE A 9 -28.73 17.37 27.63
N LYS A 10 -28.26 16.79 28.75
CA LYS A 10 -27.34 15.63 28.72
C LYS A 10 -27.96 14.38 28.08
N LYS A 11 -29.24 14.10 28.33
CA LYS A 11 -29.96 12.95 27.77
C LYS A 11 -30.19 13.05 26.25
N ARG A 12 -30.23 14.26 25.69
CA ARG A 12 -30.36 14.48 24.23
C ARG A 12 -29.03 14.76 23.55
N ALA A 13 -28.05 15.33 24.25
CA ALA A 13 -26.71 15.58 23.71
C ALA A 13 -25.92 14.28 23.50
N LEU A 14 -26.04 13.32 24.42
CA LEU A 14 -25.31 12.04 24.31
C LEU A 14 -25.61 11.27 23.01
N PRO A 15 -26.89 11.02 22.60
CA PRO A 15 -27.16 10.34 21.33
C PRO A 15 -26.71 11.16 20.11
N VAL A 16 -26.73 12.49 20.18
CA VAL A 16 -26.20 13.35 19.09
C VAL A 16 -24.68 13.22 18.98
N ILE A 17 -23.96 13.26 20.11
CA ILE A 17 -22.51 13.05 20.14
C ILE A 17 -22.14 11.66 19.64
N LEU A 18 -22.89 10.63 20.04
CA LEU A 18 -22.70 9.27 19.54
C LEU A 18 -22.99 9.17 18.04
N ALA A 19 -24.06 9.80 17.54
CA ALA A 19 -24.36 9.84 16.11
C ALA A 19 -23.27 10.56 15.32
N LEU A 20 -22.75 11.69 15.83
CA LEU A 20 -21.62 12.40 15.22
C LEU A 20 -20.33 11.59 15.26
N LEU A 21 -20.07 10.83 16.34
CA LEU A 21 -18.94 9.90 16.41
C LEU A 21 -19.09 8.75 15.42
N VAL A 22 -20.28 8.17 15.28
CA VAL A 22 -20.56 7.13 14.28
C VAL A 22 -20.41 7.71 12.87
N LEU A 23 -20.97 8.89 12.58
CA LEU A 23 -20.77 9.57 11.30
C LEU A 23 -19.30 9.96 11.07
N TYR A 24 -18.53 10.28 12.10
CA TYR A 24 -17.10 10.56 11.96
C TYR A 24 -16.30 9.29 11.67
N VAL A 25 -16.55 8.22 12.43
CA VAL A 25 -15.87 6.92 12.29
C VAL A 25 -16.21 6.23 10.97
N TYR A 26 -17.48 6.24 10.58
CA TYR A 26 -17.97 5.53 9.39
C TYR A 26 -18.13 6.45 8.17
N GLY A 27 -18.57 7.69 8.36
CA GLY A 27 -18.74 8.68 7.28
C GLY A 27 -17.42 9.29 6.80
N GLY A 28 -16.43 9.47 7.69
CA GLY A 28 -15.09 9.95 7.33
C GLY A 28 -14.29 9.01 6.42
N ASN A 29 -14.72 7.74 6.30
CA ASN A 29 -14.14 6.73 5.42
C ASN A 29 -14.73 6.73 3.99
N PHE A 30 -15.75 7.55 3.69
CA PHE A 30 -16.16 7.78 2.30
C PHE A 30 -15.13 8.66 1.61
N GLY A 31 -14.09 8.02 1.08
CA GLY A 31 -13.10 8.66 0.24
C GLY A 31 -12.98 7.97 -1.11
N LYS A 32 -12.44 8.72 -2.07
CA LYS A 32 -12.18 8.21 -3.41
C LYS A 32 -10.84 7.47 -3.40
N VAL A 33 -10.88 6.19 -3.73
CA VAL A 33 -9.67 5.40 -3.95
C VAL A 33 -9.02 5.84 -5.27
N VAL A 34 -7.76 6.24 -5.22
CA VAL A 34 -7.00 6.72 -6.37
C VAL A 34 -5.59 6.13 -6.37
N ILE A 35 -5.03 5.90 -7.55
CA ILE A 35 -3.60 5.61 -7.71
C ILE A 35 -2.89 6.95 -7.82
N LEU A 36 -1.91 7.21 -6.96
CA LEU A 36 -1.10 8.45 -7.01
C LEU A 36 0.31 8.21 -7.52
N ILE A 37 0.89 7.06 -7.21
CA ILE A 37 2.16 6.62 -7.79
C ILE A 37 1.83 5.49 -8.77
N ASP A 38 2.13 5.69 -10.04
CA ASP A 38 1.97 4.69 -11.11
C ASP A 38 3.27 4.62 -11.91
N GLN A 39 4.22 3.79 -11.47
CA GLN A 39 5.36 3.44 -12.29
C GLN A 39 4.95 2.27 -13.20
N ASN A 40 4.58 2.60 -14.43
CA ASN A 40 4.05 1.66 -15.40
C ASN A 40 4.99 1.36 -16.58
N MET A 41 6.24 1.84 -16.53
CA MET A 41 7.27 1.56 -17.53
C MET A 41 8.12 0.35 -17.11
N SER A 42 8.40 -0.55 -18.05
CA SER A 42 9.39 -1.61 -17.88
C SER A 42 10.24 -1.78 -19.13
N SER A 43 11.45 -2.30 -18.94
CA SER A 43 12.32 -2.77 -20.01
C SER A 43 12.48 -4.29 -19.99
N ARG A 44 12.28 -4.94 -18.82
CA ARG A 44 12.41 -6.39 -18.66
C ARG A 44 11.72 -6.93 -17.39
N PRO A 45 11.50 -8.24 -17.27
CA PRO A 45 11.24 -8.86 -15.98
C PRO A 45 12.48 -8.83 -15.06
N THR A 46 12.24 -8.94 -13.75
CA THR A 46 13.28 -9.25 -12.75
C THR A 46 13.76 -10.69 -12.89
N HIS A 47 14.76 -11.06 -12.10
CA HIS A 47 15.01 -12.47 -11.80
C HIS A 47 13.81 -13.10 -11.06
N GLU A 48 13.79 -14.43 -11.03
CA GLU A 48 12.79 -15.19 -10.29
C GLU A 48 12.80 -14.85 -8.80
N ILE A 49 11.61 -14.70 -8.23
CA ILE A 49 11.40 -14.47 -6.80
C ILE A 49 11.28 -15.85 -6.16
N ASP A 50 12.40 -16.56 -6.03
CA ASP A 50 12.50 -17.88 -5.39
C ASP A 50 12.78 -17.77 -3.88
N GLU A 51 13.00 -18.91 -3.22
CA GLU A 51 13.13 -19.04 -1.75
C GLU A 51 14.16 -18.13 -1.07
N ASN A 52 15.12 -17.56 -1.82
CA ASN A 52 16.16 -16.68 -1.30
C ASN A 52 16.02 -15.23 -1.79
N THR A 53 14.86 -14.90 -2.36
CA THR A 53 14.68 -13.66 -3.11
C THR A 53 13.57 -12.81 -2.50
N GLU A 54 13.97 -11.63 -2.01
CA GLU A 54 13.11 -10.49 -1.73
C GLU A 54 13.44 -9.39 -2.75
N ILE A 55 12.42 -8.90 -3.45
CA ILE A 55 12.55 -7.76 -4.34
C ILE A 55 11.52 -6.73 -3.92
N GLY A 56 11.93 -5.47 -3.82
CA GLY A 56 11.04 -4.41 -3.41
C GLY A 56 11.47 -3.05 -3.91
N GLN A 57 10.67 -2.06 -3.60
CA GLN A 57 10.86 -0.68 -4.03
C GLN A 57 10.57 0.24 -2.84
N THR A 58 11.46 1.17 -2.57
CA THR A 58 11.16 2.28 -1.67
C THR A 58 10.39 3.37 -2.41
N PHE A 59 9.52 4.10 -1.69
CA PHE A 59 8.84 5.25 -2.24
C PHE A 59 8.58 6.31 -1.17
N TYR A 60 8.61 7.58 -1.58
CA TYR A 60 8.18 8.70 -0.76
C TYR A 60 6.67 8.93 -0.86
N ALA A 61 5.99 8.96 0.28
CA ALA A 61 4.56 9.21 0.34
C ALA A 61 4.26 10.73 0.35
N GLU A 62 3.72 11.24 -0.77
CA GLU A 62 3.41 12.67 -0.93
C GLU A 62 2.11 13.10 -0.24
N GLU A 63 1.23 12.14 0.05
CA GLU A 63 -0.06 12.37 0.67
C GLU A 63 -0.30 11.38 1.82
N ASP A 64 -1.32 11.68 2.62
CA ASP A 64 -1.80 10.78 3.67
C ASP A 64 -2.74 9.72 3.12
N ASN A 65 -2.95 8.67 3.93
CA ASN A 65 -3.95 7.62 3.72
C ASN A 65 -3.61 6.64 2.59
N ILE A 66 -2.36 6.18 2.52
CA ILE A 66 -1.99 4.98 1.72
C ILE A 66 -2.92 3.83 2.12
N CYS A 67 -3.61 3.22 1.17
CA CYS A 67 -4.55 2.11 1.41
C CYS A 67 -4.33 0.91 0.51
N GLY A 68 -3.24 0.90 -0.26
CA GLY A 68 -2.81 -0.26 -0.99
C GLY A 68 -1.57 -0.03 -1.82
N PHE A 69 -1.04 -1.11 -2.38
CA PHE A 69 -0.04 -1.08 -3.43
C PHE A 69 -0.25 -2.26 -4.37
N SER A 70 0.40 -2.21 -5.53
CA SER A 70 0.33 -3.29 -6.51
C SER A 70 1.68 -3.53 -7.18
N PHE A 71 1.95 -4.79 -7.53
CA PHE A 71 3.04 -5.18 -8.42
C PHE A 71 2.48 -5.80 -9.69
N LYS A 72 3.10 -5.54 -10.84
CA LYS A 72 2.79 -6.28 -12.07
C LYS A 72 3.61 -7.57 -12.09
N LEU A 73 2.94 -8.71 -12.06
CA LEU A 73 3.60 -10.02 -11.93
C LEU A 73 3.63 -10.77 -13.27
N ALA A 74 4.61 -11.67 -13.42
CA ALA A 74 4.70 -12.55 -14.57
C ALA A 74 5.02 -13.99 -14.16
N THR A 75 4.36 -14.93 -14.84
CA THR A 75 4.50 -16.38 -14.70
C THR A 75 5.23 -16.99 -15.91
N PHE A 76 5.29 -16.25 -17.03
CA PHE A 76 5.75 -16.73 -18.34
C PHE A 76 4.92 -17.91 -18.87
N MET A 77 3.63 -17.94 -18.54
CA MET A 77 2.72 -19.05 -18.88
C MET A 77 3.19 -20.42 -18.35
N ARG A 78 3.95 -20.43 -17.24
CA ARG A 78 4.45 -21.65 -16.58
C ARG A 78 3.54 -22.05 -15.41
N ALA A 79 3.68 -23.30 -14.97
CA ALA A 79 3.12 -23.76 -13.71
C ALA A 79 4.02 -23.28 -12.56
N ASN A 80 3.59 -22.24 -11.85
CA ASN A 80 4.29 -21.72 -10.69
C ASN A 80 3.78 -22.36 -9.39
N THR A 81 4.66 -22.58 -8.43
CA THR A 81 4.32 -23.25 -7.17
C THR A 81 5.03 -22.61 -6.00
N GLY A 82 4.40 -22.65 -4.83
CA GLY A 82 4.94 -22.09 -3.60
C GLY A 82 4.03 -20.98 -3.05
N GLU A 83 4.47 -20.43 -1.94
CA GLU A 83 3.84 -19.33 -1.23
C GLU A 83 4.71 -18.09 -1.37
N VAL A 84 4.04 -16.97 -1.57
CA VAL A 84 4.63 -15.65 -1.79
C VAL A 84 4.02 -14.69 -0.80
N LYS A 85 4.86 -13.86 -0.20
CA LYS A 85 4.44 -12.77 0.68
C LYS A 85 4.63 -11.45 -0.02
N VAL A 86 3.65 -10.58 0.10
CA VAL A 86 3.76 -9.16 -0.22
C VAL A 86 3.50 -8.34 1.04
N ALA A 87 4.26 -7.26 1.22
CA ALA A 87 4.10 -6.42 2.39
C ALA A 87 4.56 -4.97 2.18
N ILE A 88 4.18 -4.14 3.13
CA ILE A 88 4.61 -2.74 3.25
C ILE A 88 5.13 -2.49 4.67
N ARG A 89 6.27 -1.80 4.76
CA ARG A 89 6.83 -1.27 6.02
C ARG A 89 7.39 0.13 5.84
N GLN A 90 7.62 0.85 6.93
CA GLN A 90 8.34 2.13 6.87
C GLN A 90 9.84 1.85 6.66
N VAL A 91 10.52 2.68 5.85
CA VAL A 91 11.98 2.54 5.67
C VAL A 91 12.70 2.67 7.02
N GLY A 92 13.63 1.75 7.29
CA GLY A 92 14.35 1.65 8.55
C GLY A 92 13.64 0.84 9.65
N SER A 93 12.45 0.31 9.38
CA SER A 93 11.75 -0.62 10.27
C SER A 93 11.78 -2.04 9.71
N ASP A 94 11.92 -3.03 10.59
CA ASP A 94 11.78 -4.45 10.25
C ASP A 94 10.36 -4.99 10.45
N VAL A 95 9.43 -4.14 10.89
CA VAL A 95 8.04 -4.54 11.18
C VAL A 95 7.14 -4.18 10.02
N ASP A 96 6.51 -5.20 9.43
CA ASP A 96 5.48 -4.98 8.42
C ASP A 96 4.25 -4.30 9.02
N ILE A 97 3.79 -3.24 8.37
CA ILE A 97 2.54 -2.55 8.71
C ILE A 97 1.36 -3.39 8.22
N TYR A 98 1.47 -3.88 6.98
CA TYR A 98 0.54 -4.83 6.38
C TYR A 98 1.30 -5.85 5.55
N SER A 99 0.83 -7.09 5.59
CA SER A 99 1.32 -8.17 4.73
C SER A 99 0.18 -9.10 4.35
N ALA A 100 0.36 -9.81 3.24
CA ALA A 100 -0.51 -10.90 2.82
C ALA A 100 0.32 -11.98 2.13
N ASN A 101 -0.11 -13.22 2.31
CA ASN A 101 0.43 -14.36 1.57
C ASN A 101 -0.55 -14.80 0.48
N PHE A 102 -0.03 -15.26 -0.63
CA PHE A 102 -0.79 -15.90 -1.69
C PHE A 102 0.01 -17.03 -2.32
N LYS A 103 -0.68 -17.92 -3.03
CA LYS A 103 -0.03 -19.01 -3.75
C LYS A 103 0.46 -18.54 -5.11
N ALA A 104 1.66 -18.94 -5.50
CA ALA A 104 2.22 -18.61 -6.80
C ALA A 104 1.35 -19.10 -7.98
N ASP A 105 0.61 -20.21 -7.81
CA ASP A 105 -0.34 -20.75 -8.80
C ASP A 105 -1.61 -19.90 -8.97
N SER A 106 -1.88 -18.97 -8.06
CA SER A 106 -3.03 -18.06 -8.12
C SER A 106 -2.73 -16.77 -8.91
N VAL A 107 -1.46 -16.56 -9.29
CA VAL A 107 -1.04 -15.39 -10.06
C VAL A 107 -1.49 -15.53 -11.51
N LYS A 108 -2.15 -14.48 -11.99
CA LYS A 108 -2.44 -14.33 -13.41
C LYS A 108 -1.28 -13.63 -14.10
N ASP A 109 -0.85 -14.19 -15.22
CA ASP A 109 0.27 -13.64 -15.98
C ASP A 109 -0.03 -12.22 -16.46
N ASN A 110 0.97 -11.33 -16.38
CA ASN A 110 0.88 -9.95 -16.84
C ASN A 110 -0.18 -9.07 -16.13
N GLU A 111 -0.76 -9.54 -15.02
CA GLU A 111 -1.71 -8.77 -14.23
C GLU A 111 -1.07 -8.13 -13.00
N TYR A 112 -1.72 -7.07 -12.50
CA TYR A 112 -1.36 -6.48 -11.23
C TYR A 112 -1.92 -7.33 -10.09
N TYR A 113 -1.06 -7.71 -9.15
CA TYR A 113 -1.50 -8.20 -7.85
C TYR A 113 -1.70 -7.00 -6.93
N ASP A 114 -2.91 -6.86 -6.39
CA ASP A 114 -3.31 -5.74 -5.54
C ASP A 114 -3.36 -6.17 -4.07
N LEU A 115 -2.53 -5.55 -3.22
CA LEU A 115 -2.74 -5.60 -1.77
C LEU A 115 -3.49 -4.35 -1.31
N ARG A 116 -4.70 -4.52 -0.79
CA ARG A 116 -5.52 -3.46 -0.20
C ARG A 116 -5.62 -3.63 1.31
N PHE A 117 -5.58 -2.53 2.04
CA PHE A 117 -5.60 -2.50 3.50
C PHE A 117 -6.27 -1.23 4.04
N PRO A 118 -6.66 -1.19 5.32
CA PRO A 118 -7.12 0.04 5.97
C PRO A 118 -6.08 1.16 5.85
N PRO A 119 -6.48 2.43 5.63
CA PRO A 119 -5.52 3.49 5.35
C PRO A 119 -4.47 3.70 6.44
N ILE A 120 -3.20 3.76 6.04
CA ILE A 120 -2.08 4.23 6.86
C ILE A 120 -2.20 5.74 6.99
N LYS A 121 -2.79 6.20 8.08
CA LYS A 121 -2.95 7.62 8.41
C LYS A 121 -1.59 8.28 8.67
N HIS A 122 -1.49 9.58 8.42
CA HIS A 122 -0.24 10.34 8.65
C HIS A 122 0.97 9.74 7.92
N SER A 123 0.74 9.23 6.71
CA SER A 123 1.78 8.66 5.84
C SER A 123 2.54 9.73 5.07
N LYS A 124 1.97 10.92 4.90
CA LYS A 124 2.58 12.03 4.19
C LYS A 124 3.95 12.36 4.78
N GLY A 125 4.91 12.56 3.88
CA GLY A 125 6.27 12.97 4.23
C GLY A 125 7.17 11.82 4.70
N LYS A 126 6.72 10.56 4.64
CA LYS A 126 7.48 9.39 5.09
C LYS A 126 7.88 8.51 3.91
N ASN A 127 9.00 7.81 4.07
CA ASN A 127 9.46 6.79 3.12
C ASN A 127 8.96 5.40 3.54
N TYR A 128 8.42 4.67 2.58
CA TYR A 128 7.93 3.32 2.75
C TYR A 128 8.67 2.36 1.81
N TYR A 129 8.64 1.09 2.16
CA TYR A 129 9.19 -0.01 1.40
C TYR A 129 8.08 -1.03 1.15
N ILE A 130 7.77 -1.27 -0.12
CA ILE A 130 6.90 -2.36 -0.56
C ILE A 130 7.76 -3.46 -1.16
N TYR A 131 7.42 -4.70 -0.88
CA TYR A 131 8.21 -5.82 -1.36
C TYR A 131 7.35 -7.05 -1.63
N ILE A 132 7.95 -7.93 -2.43
CA ILE A 132 7.49 -9.27 -2.71
C ILE A 132 8.65 -10.23 -2.42
N MET A 133 8.39 -11.28 -1.66
CA MET A 133 9.35 -12.33 -1.37
C MET A 133 8.68 -13.69 -1.52
N SER A 134 9.43 -14.70 -1.91
CA SER A 134 8.92 -16.06 -1.79
C SER A 134 9.28 -16.66 -0.44
N LEU A 135 8.34 -17.43 0.10
CA LEU A 135 8.54 -18.19 1.32
C LEU A 135 9.09 -19.59 1.04
N ASN A 136 8.77 -20.17 -0.13
CA ASN A 136 9.16 -21.55 -0.50
C ASN A 136 8.98 -21.89 -2.00
N SER A 137 8.99 -20.91 -2.91
CA SER A 137 8.89 -21.19 -4.36
C SER A 137 10.23 -21.71 -4.89
N PRO A 138 10.27 -22.89 -5.51
CA PRO A 138 11.50 -23.41 -6.10
C PRO A 138 11.93 -22.60 -7.33
N THR A 139 13.24 -22.47 -7.55
CA THR A 139 13.80 -21.95 -8.81
C THR A 139 13.25 -22.76 -10.01
N GLY A 140 12.95 -22.06 -11.10
CA GLY A 140 12.27 -22.56 -12.29
C GLY A 140 10.74 -22.64 -12.17
N LYS A 141 10.20 -22.50 -10.96
CA LYS A 141 8.76 -22.49 -10.64
C LYS A 141 8.32 -21.25 -9.86
N ALA A 142 9.21 -20.30 -9.65
CA ALA A 142 8.93 -19.02 -9.02
C ALA A 142 8.38 -18.00 -10.02
N ILE A 143 7.58 -17.07 -9.51
CA ILE A 143 7.08 -15.92 -10.28
C ILE A 143 8.17 -14.85 -10.43
N THR A 144 7.92 -13.87 -11.28
CA THR A 144 8.74 -12.65 -11.41
C THR A 144 7.86 -11.41 -11.29
N THR A 145 8.50 -10.25 -11.18
CA THR A 145 7.87 -8.94 -11.36
C THR A 145 8.52 -8.22 -12.55
N TYR A 146 7.94 -7.12 -13.00
CA TYR A 146 8.52 -6.29 -14.04
C TYR A 146 9.36 -5.15 -13.45
N MET A 147 10.41 -4.77 -14.17
CA MET A 147 11.26 -3.63 -13.82
C MET A 147 11.71 -2.83 -15.04
N ASN A 148 12.12 -1.59 -14.80
CA ASN A 148 12.94 -0.80 -15.70
C ASN A 148 14.39 -0.82 -15.19
N GLU A 149 15.36 -1.00 -16.07
CA GLU A 149 16.78 -0.97 -15.70
C GLU A 149 17.28 0.44 -15.38
N ASN A 150 16.61 1.47 -15.91
CA ASN A 150 16.92 2.85 -15.63
C ASN A 150 16.10 3.33 -14.43
N ASN A 151 16.66 4.28 -13.67
CA ASN A 151 15.91 5.00 -12.65
C ASN A 151 14.92 5.96 -13.32
N VAL A 152 13.67 5.51 -13.41
CA VAL A 152 12.53 6.22 -13.96
C VAL A 152 11.58 6.73 -12.88
N TYR A 153 11.83 6.40 -11.61
CA TYR A 153 11.13 6.86 -10.43
C TYR A 153 12.12 7.38 -9.38
N GLU A 154 12.45 8.67 -9.46
CA GLU A 154 13.51 9.30 -8.66
C GLU A 154 13.24 9.36 -7.14
N LYS A 155 12.00 9.13 -6.71
CA LYS A 155 11.56 9.25 -5.30
C LYS A 155 11.58 7.89 -4.58
N GLY A 156 12.47 7.01 -5.02
CA GLY A 156 12.58 5.65 -4.55
C GLY A 156 13.83 4.96 -5.05
N THR A 157 14.04 3.77 -4.53
CA THR A 157 15.17 2.90 -4.86
C THR A 157 14.67 1.46 -4.94
N LEU A 158 15.07 0.76 -6.00
CA LEU A 158 14.93 -0.69 -6.09
C LEU A 158 15.80 -1.36 -5.03
N MET A 159 15.23 -2.31 -4.30
CA MET A 159 15.93 -3.14 -3.33
C MET A 159 15.86 -4.60 -3.76
N ILE A 160 17.00 -5.30 -3.74
CA ILE A 160 17.08 -6.75 -3.97
C ILE A 160 17.83 -7.34 -2.79
N ASN A 161 17.20 -8.25 -2.05
CA ASN A 161 17.76 -8.90 -0.86
C ASN A 161 18.35 -7.90 0.15
N GLY A 162 17.65 -6.79 0.37
CA GLY A 162 18.06 -5.73 1.29
C GLY A 162 19.17 -4.80 0.78
N GLN A 163 19.67 -5.00 -0.45
CA GLN A 163 20.68 -4.14 -1.06
C GLN A 163 20.05 -3.21 -2.10
N GLU A 164 20.51 -1.97 -2.15
CA GLU A 164 20.13 -1.03 -3.22
C GLU A 164 20.59 -1.57 -4.58
N SER A 165 19.74 -1.42 -5.58
CA SER A 165 20.00 -1.82 -6.96
C SER A 165 19.55 -0.73 -7.93
N THR A 166 20.02 -0.82 -9.18
CA THR A 166 19.69 0.15 -10.22
C THR A 166 18.35 -0.19 -10.87
N GLY A 167 17.57 0.85 -11.17
CA GLY A 167 16.30 0.70 -11.85
C GLY A 167 15.11 0.85 -10.90
N ASP A 168 13.93 0.52 -11.41
CA ASP A 168 12.67 0.60 -10.66
C ASP A 168 11.73 -0.54 -11.00
N LEU A 169 10.96 -1.00 -10.02
CA LEU A 169 9.89 -1.95 -10.27
C LEU A 169 8.72 -1.29 -11.02
N MET A 170 7.92 -2.11 -11.70
CA MET A 170 6.56 -1.73 -12.06
C MET A 170 5.67 -1.87 -10.82
N PHE A 171 5.32 -0.74 -10.21
CA PHE A 171 4.49 -0.73 -9.02
C PHE A 171 3.49 0.42 -9.00
N ARG A 172 2.47 0.27 -8.17
CA ARG A 172 1.47 1.29 -7.89
C ARG A 172 1.32 1.50 -6.41
N VAL A 173 1.02 2.75 -6.00
CA VAL A 173 0.60 3.07 -4.64
C VAL A 173 -0.77 3.71 -4.68
N ILE A 174 -1.68 3.13 -3.90
CA ILE A 174 -3.09 3.50 -3.84
C ILE A 174 -3.35 4.28 -2.55
N TYR A 175 -4.12 5.35 -2.69
CA TYR A 175 -4.50 6.26 -1.62
C TYR A 175 -6.02 6.37 -1.50
N ASN A 176 -6.50 6.54 -0.27
CA ASN A 176 -7.88 6.90 0.00
C ASN A 176 -8.01 8.41 0.22
N LYS A 177 -8.45 9.15 -0.81
CA LYS A 177 -8.70 10.59 -0.68
C LYS A 177 -10.05 10.84 -0.04
N THR A 178 -10.04 11.11 1.27
CA THR A 178 -11.23 11.50 2.02
C THR A 178 -11.56 12.98 1.77
N ILE A 179 -12.84 13.33 1.84
CA ILE A 179 -13.31 14.72 1.72
C ILE A 179 -12.67 15.59 2.83
N LEU A 180 -12.50 15.05 4.04
CA LEU A 180 -11.86 15.74 5.15
C LEU A 180 -10.39 16.07 4.89
N ALA A 181 -9.63 15.15 4.27
CA ALA A 181 -8.24 15.42 3.90
C ALA A 181 -8.15 16.59 2.90
N LYS A 182 -9.08 16.64 1.92
CA LYS A 182 -9.16 17.74 0.97
C LYS A 182 -9.45 19.09 1.66
N ILE A 183 -10.45 19.12 2.54
CA ILE A 183 -10.82 20.34 3.29
C ILE A 183 -9.66 20.81 4.19
N ALA A 184 -8.99 19.89 4.90
CA ALA A 184 -7.86 20.24 5.75
C ALA A 184 -6.69 20.86 4.94
N GLN A 185 -6.43 20.37 3.73
CA GLN A 185 -5.40 20.90 2.84
C GLN A 185 -5.73 22.31 2.33
N GLU A 186 -7.00 22.59 2.03
CA GLU A 186 -7.50 23.92 1.62
C GLU A 186 -7.48 24.93 2.78
N LEU A 187 -7.68 24.50 4.03
CA LEU A 187 -7.64 25.39 5.20
C LEU A 187 -6.23 25.78 5.66
N VAL A 188 -5.20 24.98 5.35
CA VAL A 188 -3.80 25.28 5.71
C VAL A 188 -3.10 26.16 4.67
N THR A 189 -3.67 26.27 3.46
CA THR A 189 -3.12 27.04 2.34
C THR A 189 -3.75 28.43 2.17
N ASN A 190 -4.70 28.80 3.04
CA ASN A 190 -5.28 30.14 3.16
C ASN A 190 -4.91 30.77 4.51
#